data_AF-A0A353X7A3-F1
#
_entry.id   AF-A0A353X7A3-F1
#
_cell.length_a   1.000
_cell.length_b   1.000
_cell.length_c   1.000
_cell.angle_alpha   90.00
_cell.angle_beta   90.00
_cell.angle_gamma   90.00
#
_symmetry.space_group_name_H-M   'P 1'
#
loop_
_entity.id
_entity.type
_entity.pdbx_description
1 polymer ?
#
loop_
_entity_poly.entity_id
_entity_poly.type
_entity_poly.pdbx_seq_one_letter_code
_entity_poly.pdbx_strand_id
1 'polypeptide(L)'
;MTTKTPILLALACAALLVPCFLFPAWAANGAAALGPATLRTSDGSVLVLWGVKPPPSLGAKEYGRGQDALGSLLARGGVSCDVQPNNAGYCKNADNIDLALAMIQAGYLVVDRTVVRGTNLAGPYLRAEAAAQTMESGLWGQTTTTSPPQREASDLPGHLLSVLLALLAFVPVYVLMSRRLTRLDAAMRETSRLLVRKAEVERQERGILAAMLEAELRANKTKIDAFLIIYEEQLERLRASEGSGVSHGRRAGDVIHKRPALQRTVFDRVRLRLVLLGPDLARALRSLYAGVEVETEYIDISPTTPAAEVSQALESALGHCRALDTQIQKVLPQLERIAAAAPPPVEPPPEAEEAGV
;
A
#
# COMPACT_ATOMS: atom_id res chain seq x y z
N MET A 1 45.11 49.65 -48.92
CA MET A 1 44.03 48.85 -49.56
C MET A 1 44.32 47.39 -49.26
N THR A 2 43.74 46.87 -48.18
CA THR A 2 43.98 45.51 -47.68
C THR A 2 42.65 44.98 -47.16
N THR A 3 42.02 44.13 -47.95
CA THR A 3 40.75 43.47 -47.63
C THR A 3 41.04 42.23 -46.79
N LYS A 4 40.72 42.30 -45.50
CA LYS A 4 40.62 41.14 -44.60
C LYS A 4 39.14 40.91 -44.29
N THR A 5 38.55 39.91 -44.92
CA THR A 5 37.24 39.35 -44.58
C THR A 5 37.41 38.29 -43.49
N PRO A 6 36.65 38.31 -42.38
CA PRO A 6 36.83 37.34 -41.31
C PRO A 6 36.00 36.07 -41.52
N ILE A 7 36.70 34.94 -41.39
CA ILE A 7 36.21 33.57 -41.28
C ILE A 7 35.58 33.40 -39.89
N LEU A 8 34.37 33.93 -39.68
CA LEU A 8 33.63 33.83 -38.41
C LEU A 8 32.14 33.50 -38.60
N LEU A 9 31.82 32.70 -39.62
CA LEU A 9 30.43 32.24 -39.87
C LEU A 9 30.24 30.72 -39.88
N ALA A 10 31.28 29.92 -39.60
CA ALA A 10 31.20 28.46 -39.73
C ALA A 10 31.01 27.69 -38.40
N LEU A 11 30.99 28.35 -37.24
CA LEU A 11 30.91 27.68 -35.92
C LEU A 11 29.59 27.91 -35.16
N ALA A 12 28.63 28.65 -35.75
CA ALA A 12 27.33 28.91 -35.12
C ALA A 12 26.20 27.94 -35.51
N CYS A 13 26.39 27.07 -36.51
CA CYS A 13 25.33 26.16 -36.99
C CYS A 13 25.37 24.74 -36.40
N ALA A 14 26.38 24.36 -35.61
CA ALA A 14 26.50 23.00 -35.09
C ALA A 14 25.82 22.78 -33.71
N ALA A 15 25.23 23.81 -33.10
CA ALA A 15 24.57 23.72 -31.79
C ALA A 15 23.03 23.66 -31.86
N LEU A 16 22.43 23.63 -33.05
CA LEU A 16 20.97 23.62 -33.26
C LEU A 16 20.40 22.28 -33.75
N LEU A 17 21.17 21.20 -33.65
CA LEU A 17 20.67 19.83 -33.86
C LEU A 17 20.59 19.06 -32.54
N VAL A 18 19.96 19.67 -31.53
CA VAL A 18 19.31 18.90 -30.48
C VAL A 18 18.03 18.35 -31.11
N PRO A 19 17.82 17.03 -31.15
CA PRO A 19 16.65 16.46 -31.80
C PRO A 19 15.38 17.00 -31.15
N CYS A 20 14.53 17.66 -31.94
CA CYS A 20 13.13 18.00 -31.62
C CYS A 20 12.22 16.76 -31.42
N PHE A 21 12.79 15.59 -31.13
CA PHE A 21 12.06 14.45 -30.62
C PHE A 21 12.05 14.55 -29.11
N LEU A 22 11.04 15.24 -28.57
CA LEU A 22 10.45 15.07 -27.24
C LEU A 22 9.46 16.22 -27.01
N PHE A 23 8.45 16.37 -27.88
CA PHE A 23 7.15 16.72 -27.33
C PHE A 23 6.63 15.40 -26.75
N PRO A 24 6.62 15.20 -25.42
CA PRO A 24 5.89 14.06 -24.88
C PRO A 24 4.47 14.24 -25.38
N ALA A 25 3.99 13.27 -26.16
CA ALA A 25 2.56 13.11 -26.39
C ALA A 25 1.91 13.26 -25.01
N TRP A 26 1.07 14.29 -24.83
CA TRP A 26 0.22 14.42 -23.67
C TRP A 26 -0.67 13.17 -23.66
N ALA A 27 -0.17 12.13 -23.00
CA ALA A 27 -0.94 10.96 -22.68
C ALA A 27 -2.03 11.47 -21.74
N ALA A 28 -3.24 11.54 -22.28
CA ALA A 28 -4.45 11.76 -21.54
C ALA A 28 -4.52 10.69 -20.46
N ASN A 29 -4.06 11.02 -19.24
CA ASN A 29 -4.42 10.41 -17.96
C ASN A 29 -3.54 11.03 -16.84
N GLY A 30 -4.16 11.82 -15.97
CA GLY A 30 -3.56 12.24 -14.70
C GLY A 30 -3.32 13.74 -14.60
N ALA A 31 -3.96 14.36 -13.61
CA ALA A 31 -3.78 15.70 -13.04
C ALA A 31 -3.06 16.81 -13.87
N ALA A 32 -3.71 17.97 -14.04
CA ALA A 32 -3.10 19.17 -14.62
C ALA A 32 -2.91 20.29 -13.59
N ALA A 33 -1.79 21.00 -13.60
CA ALA A 33 -1.55 22.14 -12.71
C ALA A 33 -2.38 23.37 -13.14
N LEU A 34 -3.25 23.87 -12.26
CA LEU A 34 -3.98 25.13 -12.41
C LEU A 34 -3.27 26.31 -11.75
N GLY A 35 -2.29 26.02 -10.89
CA GLY A 35 -1.51 26.99 -10.14
C GLY A 35 -0.41 26.29 -9.34
N PRO A 36 0.34 27.02 -8.51
CA PRO A 36 1.45 26.45 -7.74
C PRO A 36 0.98 25.49 -6.63
N ALA A 37 -0.26 25.64 -6.15
CA ALA A 37 -0.87 24.79 -5.12
C ALA A 37 -2.15 24.09 -5.59
N THR A 38 -2.57 24.26 -6.84
CA THR A 38 -3.87 23.79 -7.33
C THR A 38 -3.70 22.90 -8.54
N LEU A 39 -4.39 21.77 -8.52
CA LEU A 39 -4.41 20.80 -9.61
C LEU A 39 -5.83 20.41 -9.97
N ARG A 40 -6.05 20.06 -11.23
CA ARG A 40 -7.30 19.50 -11.74
C ARG A 40 -7.11 18.01 -11.99
N THR A 41 -7.80 17.17 -11.26
CA THR A 41 -7.75 15.70 -11.38
C THR A 41 -8.48 15.21 -12.64
N SER A 42 -8.35 13.92 -12.95
CA SER A 42 -8.91 13.31 -14.17
C SER A 42 -10.45 13.28 -14.21
N ASP A 43 -11.10 13.29 -13.05
CA ASP A 43 -12.54 13.45 -12.86
C ASP A 43 -13.00 14.92 -13.03
N GLY A 44 -12.08 15.84 -13.28
CA GLY A 44 -12.36 17.27 -13.46
C GLY A 44 -12.49 18.06 -12.16
N SER A 45 -12.34 17.44 -10.99
CA SER A 45 -12.37 18.15 -9.72
C SER A 45 -11.11 19.00 -9.53
N VAL A 46 -11.26 20.12 -8.81
CA VAL A 46 -10.15 21.04 -8.50
C VAL A 46 -9.73 20.80 -7.06
N LEU A 47 -8.46 20.43 -6.88
CA LEU A 47 -7.89 20.08 -5.60
C LEU A 47 -6.73 21.02 -5.24
N VAL A 48 -6.72 21.46 -3.98
CA VAL A 48 -5.64 22.27 -3.39
C VAL A 48 -4.68 21.34 -2.65
N LEU A 49 -3.37 21.53 -2.81
CA LEU A 49 -2.38 20.80 -2.04
C LEU A 49 -2.53 21.10 -0.55
N TRP A 50 -2.65 20.06 0.26
CA TRP A 50 -2.89 20.20 1.70
C TRP A 50 -1.66 20.77 2.45
N GLY A 51 -1.92 21.63 3.44
CA GLY A 51 -0.90 22.14 4.36
C GLY A 51 0.00 23.25 3.79
N VAL A 52 -0.31 23.75 2.60
CA VAL A 52 0.47 24.78 1.90
C VAL A 52 -0.43 25.88 1.36
N LYS A 53 0.13 27.08 1.19
CA LYS A 53 -0.53 28.19 0.50
C LYS A 53 0.48 29.01 -0.30
N PRO A 54 0.05 29.66 -1.39
CA PRO A 54 0.88 30.65 -2.06
C PRO A 54 1.16 31.83 -1.11
N PRO A 55 2.37 32.40 -1.10
CA PRO A 55 2.63 33.58 -0.29
C PRO A 55 1.84 34.79 -0.81
N PRO A 56 1.48 35.74 0.06
CA PRO A 56 0.63 36.88 -0.29
C PRO A 56 1.28 37.82 -1.32
N SER A 57 2.61 37.84 -1.39
CA SER A 57 3.40 38.65 -2.32
C SER A 57 3.79 37.92 -3.61
N LEU A 58 3.12 36.80 -3.93
CA LEU A 58 3.43 36.02 -5.12
C LEU A 58 3.07 36.79 -6.40
N GLY A 59 4.08 37.29 -7.10
CA GLY A 59 3.91 37.95 -8.41
C GLY A 59 3.40 36.99 -9.49
N ALA A 60 2.79 37.53 -10.54
CA ALA A 60 2.23 36.73 -11.64
C ALA A 60 3.29 35.86 -12.34
N LYS A 61 4.52 36.36 -12.46
CA LYS A 61 5.64 35.63 -13.06
C LYS A 61 6.03 34.41 -12.23
N GLU A 62 6.11 34.57 -10.92
CA GLU A 62 6.45 33.48 -9.99
C GLU A 62 5.30 32.50 -9.83
N TYR A 63 4.05 32.98 -9.90
CA TYR A 63 2.87 32.13 -9.96
C TYR A 63 2.95 31.19 -11.16
N GLY A 64 3.28 31.71 -12.35
CA GLY A 64 3.49 30.92 -13.56
C GLY A 64 4.62 29.90 -13.40
N ARG A 65 5.79 30.32 -12.88
CA ARG A 65 6.91 29.39 -12.62
C ARG A 65 6.54 28.27 -11.64
N GLY A 66 5.77 28.59 -10.61
CA GLY A 66 5.28 27.59 -9.66
C GLY A 66 4.28 26.63 -10.31
N GLN A 67 3.40 27.13 -11.20
CA GLN A 67 2.51 26.27 -12.00
C GLN A 67 3.30 25.33 -12.91
N ASP A 68 4.33 25.83 -13.61
CA ASP A 68 5.20 25.02 -14.47
C ASP A 68 5.99 23.97 -13.67
N ALA A 69 6.47 24.34 -12.48
CA ALA A 69 7.16 23.43 -11.57
C ALA A 69 6.24 22.29 -11.10
N LEU A 70 5.00 22.62 -10.69
CA LEU A 70 4.01 21.60 -10.35
C LEU A 70 3.67 20.75 -11.56
N GLY A 71 3.42 21.36 -12.73
CA GLY A 71 3.17 20.65 -13.98
C GLY A 71 4.27 19.66 -14.34
N SER A 72 5.53 20.02 -14.11
CA SER A 72 6.69 19.16 -14.32
C SER A 72 6.74 17.97 -13.36
N LEU A 73 6.23 18.11 -12.13
CA LEU A 73 6.09 17.00 -11.17
C LEU A 73 4.96 16.05 -11.57
N LEU A 74 3.84 16.61 -12.07
CA LEU A 74 2.68 15.83 -12.55
C LEU A 74 3.02 15.06 -13.84
N ALA A 75 3.83 15.65 -14.73
CA ALA A 75 4.23 15.01 -15.98
C ALA A 75 5.10 13.74 -15.81
N ARG A 76 5.63 13.48 -14.62
CA ARG A 76 6.47 12.29 -14.32
C ARG A 76 5.67 11.03 -14.04
N GLY A 77 4.34 11.07 -14.01
CA GLY A 77 3.50 9.87 -13.89
C GLY A 77 2.15 10.12 -13.23
N GLY A 78 1.45 9.04 -12.88
CA GLY A 78 0.18 9.12 -12.17
C GLY A 78 0.33 9.78 -10.79
N VAL A 79 -0.74 10.46 -10.34
CA VAL A 79 -0.78 11.15 -9.05
C VAL A 79 -1.86 10.51 -8.19
N SER A 80 -1.48 10.14 -6.97
CA SER A 80 -2.38 9.60 -5.96
C SER A 80 -2.60 10.65 -4.88
N CYS A 81 -3.84 11.05 -4.66
CA CYS A 81 -4.21 12.04 -3.66
C CYS A 81 -5.14 11.42 -2.62
N ASP A 82 -4.83 11.65 -1.34
CA ASP A 82 -5.74 11.40 -0.23
C ASP A 82 -6.54 12.70 0.05
N VAL A 83 -7.82 12.71 -0.31
CA VAL A 83 -8.68 13.90 -0.36
C VAL A 83 -9.34 14.15 1.00
N GLN A 84 -9.24 15.40 1.48
CA GLN A 84 -9.80 15.90 2.74
C GLN A 84 -11.10 16.69 2.50
N PRO A 85 -11.92 16.97 3.54
CA PRO A 85 -13.28 17.55 3.42
C PRO A 85 -13.42 18.94 2.75
N ASN A 86 -12.33 19.59 2.35
CA ASN A 86 -12.33 20.95 1.79
C ASN A 86 -11.71 21.03 0.39
N ASN A 87 -11.80 19.94 -0.39
CA ASN A 87 -11.07 19.79 -1.66
C ASN A 87 -9.55 20.03 -1.50
N ALA A 88 -9.02 19.83 -0.29
CA ALA A 88 -7.60 19.80 -0.03
C ALA A 88 -7.14 18.34 -0.11
N GLY A 89 -5.95 18.06 -0.62
CA GLY A 89 -5.48 16.68 -0.68
C GLY A 89 -3.99 16.55 -0.46
N TYR A 90 -3.63 15.44 0.18
CA TYR A 90 -2.25 15.01 0.31
C TYR A 90 -1.89 14.19 -0.93
N CYS A 91 -1.10 14.78 -1.84
CA CYS A 91 -0.83 14.21 -3.15
C CYS A 91 0.61 13.74 -3.31
N LYS A 92 0.77 12.55 -3.89
CA LYS A 92 2.06 11.95 -4.26
C LYS A 92 2.09 11.60 -5.73
N ASN A 93 3.24 11.77 -6.37
CA ASN A 93 3.45 11.28 -7.74
C ASN A 93 3.84 9.79 -7.73
N ALA A 94 4.09 9.21 -8.92
CA ALA A 94 4.50 7.82 -9.10
C ALA A 94 5.82 7.46 -8.37
N ASP A 95 6.69 8.44 -8.13
CA ASP A 95 7.94 8.27 -7.39
C ASP A 95 7.76 8.36 -5.86
N ASN A 96 6.51 8.40 -5.37
CA ASN A 96 6.14 8.66 -3.97
C ASN A 96 6.64 10.01 -3.43
N ILE A 97 6.92 10.98 -4.30
CA ILE A 97 7.29 12.34 -3.91
C ILE A 97 6.03 13.10 -3.53
N ASP A 98 6.03 13.62 -2.31
CA ASP A 98 5.02 14.53 -1.79
C ASP A 98 5.08 15.87 -2.55
N LEU A 99 4.00 16.17 -3.29
CA LEU A 99 3.94 17.35 -4.15
C LEU A 99 4.01 18.65 -3.35
N ALA A 100 3.36 18.72 -2.19
CA ALA A 100 3.36 19.91 -1.35
C ALA A 100 4.76 20.16 -0.80
N LEU A 101 5.43 19.11 -0.31
CA LEU A 101 6.81 19.19 0.18
C LEU A 101 7.78 19.64 -0.93
N ALA A 102 7.68 19.05 -2.13
CA ALA A 102 8.53 19.42 -3.26
C ALA A 102 8.35 20.89 -3.66
N MET A 103 7.10 21.39 -3.66
CA MET A 103 6.80 22.78 -3.98
C MET A 103 7.27 23.76 -2.89
N ILE A 104 7.27 23.36 -1.62
CA ILE A 104 7.90 24.13 -0.53
C ILE A 104 9.43 24.18 -0.72
N GLN A 105 10.07 23.03 -0.99
CA GLN A 105 11.52 22.95 -1.19
C GLN A 105 11.99 23.80 -2.37
N ALA A 106 11.20 23.84 -3.45
CA ALA A 106 11.45 24.71 -4.61
C ALA A 106 11.23 26.20 -4.31
N GLY A 107 10.66 26.54 -3.14
CA GLY A 107 10.39 27.91 -2.73
C GLY A 107 9.22 28.55 -3.48
N TYR A 108 8.24 27.77 -3.96
CA TYR A 108 7.03 28.31 -4.61
C TYR A 108 5.81 28.38 -3.68
N LEU A 109 5.83 27.65 -2.57
CA LEU A 109 4.76 27.63 -1.57
C LEU A 109 5.32 27.83 -0.17
N VAL A 110 4.47 28.34 0.72
CA VAL A 110 4.75 28.47 2.16
C VAL A 110 3.86 27.53 2.96
N VAL A 111 4.33 27.15 4.15
CA VAL A 111 3.62 26.21 5.02
C VAL A 111 2.43 26.89 5.67
N ASP A 112 1.24 26.29 5.57
CA ASP A 112 0.08 26.78 6.30
C ASP A 112 0.08 26.25 7.74
N ARG A 113 0.73 27.00 8.63
CA ARG A 113 0.97 26.61 10.03
C ARG A 113 -0.30 26.34 10.84
N THR A 114 -1.45 26.87 10.41
CA THR A 114 -2.76 26.62 11.05
C THR A 114 -3.25 25.19 10.83
N VAL A 115 -2.94 24.61 9.67
CA VAL A 115 -3.42 23.28 9.24
C VAL A 115 -2.42 22.18 9.62
N VAL A 116 -1.11 22.47 9.52
CA VAL A 116 -0.07 21.45 9.70
C VAL A 116 0.31 21.23 11.17
N ARG A 117 0.01 22.17 12.08
CA ARG A 117 0.37 22.08 13.51
C ARG A 117 -0.21 20.81 14.15
N GLY A 118 0.63 20.03 14.82
CA GLY A 118 0.24 18.79 15.50
C GLY A 118 0.21 17.55 14.59
N THR A 119 0.52 17.69 13.31
CA THR A 119 0.67 16.56 12.38
C THR A 119 2.13 16.10 12.29
N ASN A 120 2.34 14.87 11.83
CA ASN A 120 3.66 14.31 11.54
C ASN A 120 4.37 15.03 10.35
N LEU A 121 3.63 15.76 9.52
CA LEU A 121 4.16 16.52 8.38
C LEU A 121 4.74 17.88 8.78
N ALA A 122 4.46 18.38 9.98
CA ALA A 122 4.94 19.68 10.47
C ALA A 122 6.46 19.81 10.43
N GLY A 123 7.18 18.82 10.95
CA GLY A 123 8.64 18.83 11.00
C GLY A 123 9.28 18.92 9.61
N PRO A 124 8.96 17.99 8.69
CA PRO A 124 9.46 18.04 7.32
C PRO A 124 9.14 19.34 6.57
N TYR A 125 7.90 19.84 6.67
CA TYR A 125 7.45 21.01 5.91
C TYR A 125 8.16 22.29 6.40
N LEU A 126 8.24 22.49 7.72
CA LEU A 126 8.92 23.66 8.30
C LEU A 126 10.42 23.67 8.00
N ARG A 127 11.08 22.49 8.00
CA ARG A 127 12.49 22.39 7.60
C ARG A 127 12.71 22.68 6.13
N ALA A 128 11.79 22.22 5.25
CA ALA A 128 11.84 22.52 3.83
C ALA A 128 11.66 24.02 3.54
N GLU A 129 10.73 24.67 4.24
CA GLU A 129 10.50 26.12 4.10
C GLU A 129 11.74 26.90 4.55
N ALA A 130 12.32 26.56 5.71
CA ALA A 130 13.54 27.18 6.20
C ALA A 130 14.73 26.96 5.24
N ALA A 131 14.87 25.75 4.69
CA ALA A 131 15.91 25.45 3.70
C ALA A 131 15.74 26.29 2.43
N ALA A 132 14.52 26.37 1.88
CA ALA A 132 14.22 27.18 0.70
C ALA A 132 14.51 28.68 0.93
N GLN A 133 14.23 29.19 2.14
CA GLN A 133 14.59 30.56 2.56
C GLN A 133 16.11 30.76 2.58
N THR A 134 16.86 29.85 3.22
CA THR A 134 18.32 29.96 3.31
C THR A 134 19.03 29.85 1.97
N MET A 135 18.45 29.07 1.04
CA MET A 135 18.98 28.89 -0.31
C MET A 135 18.49 29.95 -1.28
N GLU A 136 17.69 30.93 -0.82
CA GLU A 136 17.09 31.95 -1.69
C GLU A 136 16.40 31.34 -2.93
N SER A 137 15.74 30.19 -2.75
CA SER A 137 15.12 29.44 -3.83
C SER A 137 13.73 29.96 -4.16
N GLY A 138 13.37 29.97 -5.46
CA GLY A 138 12.06 30.39 -5.92
C GLY A 138 11.73 31.83 -5.54
N LEU A 139 10.78 31.99 -4.63
CA LEU A 139 10.28 33.28 -4.13
C LEU A 139 11.28 34.02 -3.24
N TRP A 140 12.18 33.27 -2.60
CA TRP A 140 13.12 33.83 -1.63
C TRP A 140 14.34 34.47 -2.30
N GLY A 141 14.61 34.17 -3.57
CA GLY A 141 15.71 34.72 -4.36
C GLY A 141 15.40 36.03 -5.07
N GLN A 142 14.34 36.73 -4.69
CA GLN A 142 14.06 38.07 -5.19
C GLN A 142 14.87 39.14 -4.45
N THR A 143 16.17 38.91 -4.27
CA THR A 143 17.10 40.00 -3.99
C THR A 143 17.26 40.78 -5.29
N THR A 144 16.88 42.05 -5.19
CA THR A 144 16.96 43.12 -6.17
C THR A 144 18.26 43.02 -6.94
N THR A 145 18.25 42.35 -8.10
CA THR A 145 19.34 42.49 -9.06
C THR A 145 19.17 43.87 -9.68
N THR A 146 19.57 44.89 -8.93
CA THR A 146 20.05 46.15 -9.48
C THR A 146 21.17 45.73 -10.42
N SER A 147 20.81 45.64 -11.70
CA SER A 147 21.70 45.30 -12.80
C SER A 147 23.01 46.06 -12.60
N PRO A 148 24.14 45.39 -12.28
CA PRO A 148 25.42 46.08 -12.30
C PRO A 148 25.62 46.59 -13.73
N PRO A 149 26.06 47.85 -13.92
CA PRO A 149 26.27 48.41 -15.25
C PRO A 149 27.17 47.47 -16.03
N GLN A 150 26.61 46.98 -17.14
CA GLN A 150 27.22 46.10 -18.11
C GLN A 150 28.47 46.79 -18.68
N ARG A 151 29.61 46.59 -18.04
CA ARG A 151 30.91 47.00 -18.59
C ARG A 151 31.25 46.01 -19.69
N GLU A 152 31.06 46.44 -20.92
CA GLU A 152 31.70 45.87 -22.10
C GLU A 152 33.22 45.87 -21.86
N ALA A 153 33.75 44.70 -21.50
CA ALA A 153 35.17 44.42 -21.54
C ALA A 153 35.39 43.48 -22.72
N SER A 154 35.58 44.09 -23.88
CA SER A 154 36.24 43.50 -25.03
C SER A 154 37.66 43.11 -24.63
N ASP A 155 37.92 41.81 -24.45
CA ASP A 155 39.25 41.21 -24.66
C ASP A 155 39.11 39.68 -24.84
N LEU A 156 39.17 39.22 -26.09
CA LEU A 156 39.18 37.82 -26.50
C LEU A 156 40.48 37.58 -27.26
N PRO A 157 41.47 36.88 -26.65
CA PRO A 157 41.64 35.47 -26.98
C PRO A 157 41.95 34.53 -25.78
N GLY A 158 42.00 35.04 -24.54
CA GLY A 158 42.39 34.25 -23.36
C GLY A 158 41.28 33.39 -22.73
N HIS A 159 40.02 33.77 -22.86
CA HIS A 159 38.89 33.12 -22.16
C HIS A 159 38.46 31.77 -22.75
N LEU A 160 38.70 31.54 -24.05
CA LEU A 160 38.35 30.27 -24.70
C LEU A 160 39.20 29.12 -24.15
N LEU A 161 40.48 29.37 -23.84
CA LEU A 161 41.37 28.37 -23.28
C LEU A 161 40.99 28.01 -21.84
N SER A 162 40.61 29.00 -21.01
CA SER A 162 40.16 28.74 -19.63
C SER A 162 38.84 27.95 -19.58
N VAL A 163 37.91 28.23 -20.50
CA VAL A 163 36.64 27.49 -20.60
C VAL A 163 36.90 26.06 -21.07
N LEU A 164 37.81 25.85 -22.02
CA LEU A 164 38.20 24.52 -22.49
C LEU A 164 38.86 23.68 -21.39
N LEU A 165 39.79 24.27 -20.63
CA LEU A 165 40.43 23.61 -19.48
C LEU A 165 39.42 23.28 -18.37
N ALA A 166 38.47 24.17 -18.09
CA ALA A 166 37.39 23.90 -17.14
C ALA A 166 36.52 22.73 -17.60
N LEU A 167 36.10 22.71 -18.87
CA LEU A 167 35.31 21.60 -19.44
C LEU A 167 36.06 20.27 -19.36
N LEU A 168 37.35 20.25 -19.68
CA LEU A 168 38.18 19.05 -19.58
C LEU A 168 38.31 18.55 -18.13
N ALA A 169 38.36 19.45 -17.15
CA ALA A 169 38.40 19.09 -15.73
C ALA A 169 37.08 18.49 -15.22
N PHE A 170 35.94 18.81 -15.85
CA PHE A 170 34.64 18.21 -15.50
C PHE A 170 34.46 16.78 -16.01
N VAL A 171 35.11 16.40 -17.12
CA VAL A 171 35.00 15.05 -17.70
C VAL A 171 35.33 13.93 -16.69
N PRO A 172 36.46 13.94 -15.95
CA PRO A 172 36.76 12.86 -15.00
C PRO A 172 35.76 12.82 -13.82
N VAL A 173 35.30 13.98 -13.35
CA VAL A 173 34.28 14.07 -12.29
C VAL A 173 32.95 13.49 -12.77
N TYR A 174 32.54 13.83 -13.99
CA TYR A 174 31.35 13.28 -14.63
C TYR A 174 31.45 11.75 -14.80
N VAL A 175 32.60 11.24 -15.24
CA VAL A 175 32.83 9.79 -15.39
C VAL A 175 32.80 9.07 -14.03
N LEU A 176 33.36 9.68 -12.97
CA LEU A 176 33.28 9.12 -11.62
C LEU A 176 31.84 9.13 -11.08
N MET A 177 31.10 10.21 -11.26
CA MET A 177 29.69 10.29 -10.87
C MET A 177 28.82 9.31 -11.64
N SER A 178 28.97 9.21 -12.96
CA SER A 178 28.17 8.28 -13.78
C SER A 178 28.44 6.81 -13.40
N ARG A 179 29.69 6.46 -13.06
CA ARG A 179 30.03 5.14 -12.51
C ARG A 179 29.41 4.88 -11.13
N ARG A 180 29.25 5.91 -10.29
CA ARG A 180 28.58 5.78 -8.99
C ARG A 180 27.07 5.66 -9.13
N LEU A 181 26.47 6.45 -10.01
CA LEU A 181 25.04 6.41 -10.31
C LEU A 181 24.64 5.05 -10.88
N THR A 182 25.39 4.50 -11.83
CA THR A 182 25.09 3.16 -12.38
C THR A 182 25.14 2.04 -11.33
N ARG A 183 26.06 2.11 -10.36
CA ARG A 183 26.10 1.17 -9.22
C ARG A 183 24.90 1.33 -8.29
N LEU A 184 24.50 2.58 -8.04
CA LEU A 184 23.34 2.89 -7.21
C LEU A 184 22.04 2.44 -7.88
N ASP A 185 21.90 2.62 -9.20
CA ASP A 185 20.78 2.11 -9.99
C ASP A 185 20.71 0.59 -9.98
N ALA A 186 21.87 -0.09 -9.99
CA ALA A 186 21.92 -1.54 -9.88
C ALA A 186 21.44 -2.02 -8.50
N ALA A 187 21.93 -1.39 -7.42
CA ALA A 187 21.52 -1.70 -6.05
C ALA A 187 20.02 -1.40 -5.83
N MET A 188 19.50 -0.27 -6.32
CA MET A 188 18.08 0.05 -6.24
C MET A 188 17.22 -0.98 -6.98
N ARG A 189 17.62 -1.40 -8.18
CA ARG A 189 16.92 -2.45 -8.94
C ARG A 189 16.94 -3.80 -8.23
N GLU A 190 18.00 -4.13 -7.51
CA GLU A 190 18.06 -5.35 -6.71
C GLU A 190 17.08 -5.29 -5.53
N THR A 191 17.08 -4.18 -4.77
CA THR A 191 16.14 -4.01 -3.65
C THR A 191 14.68 -4.02 -4.09
N SER A 192 14.34 -3.37 -5.22
CA SER A 192 12.97 -3.39 -5.74
C SER A 192 12.55 -4.78 -6.18
N ARG A 193 13.44 -5.56 -6.82
CA ARG A 193 13.19 -6.96 -7.16
C ARG A 193 12.95 -7.81 -5.93
N LEU A 194 13.73 -7.62 -4.87
CA LEU A 194 13.56 -8.34 -3.61
C LEU A 194 12.22 -8.00 -2.94
N LEU A 195 11.80 -6.74 -2.97
CA LEU A 195 10.49 -6.31 -2.44
C LEU A 195 9.32 -6.93 -3.22
N VAL A 196 9.39 -6.94 -4.57
CA VAL A 196 8.36 -7.57 -5.41
C VAL A 196 8.31 -9.08 -5.15
N ARG A 197 9.46 -9.75 -5.07
CA ARG A 197 9.53 -11.19 -4.74
C ARG A 197 8.96 -11.48 -3.35
N LYS A 198 9.27 -10.65 -2.36
CA LYS A 198 8.73 -10.81 -1.01
C LYS A 198 7.21 -10.68 -1.00
N ALA A 199 6.66 -9.68 -1.69
CA ALA A 199 5.21 -9.49 -1.79
C ALA A 199 4.52 -10.68 -2.49
N GLU A 200 5.17 -11.27 -3.51
CA GLU A 200 4.65 -12.45 -4.20
C GLU A 200 4.63 -13.69 -3.29
N VAL A 201 5.72 -13.93 -2.55
CA VAL A 201 5.79 -15.02 -1.57
C VAL A 201 4.75 -14.83 -0.46
N GLU A 202 4.61 -13.62 0.08
CA GLU A 202 3.59 -13.33 1.09
C GLU A 202 2.16 -13.58 0.57
N ARG A 203 1.90 -13.27 -0.72
CA ARG A 203 0.61 -13.54 -1.36
C ARG A 203 0.35 -15.04 -1.51
N GLN A 204 1.37 -15.83 -1.86
CA GLN A 204 1.28 -17.29 -1.92
C GLN A 204 1.05 -17.90 -0.54
N GLU A 205 1.83 -17.49 0.46
CA GLU A 205 1.66 -17.94 1.85
C GLU A 205 0.25 -17.63 2.35
N ARG A 206 -0.26 -16.41 2.08
CA ARG A 206 -1.63 -16.02 2.42
C ARG A 206 -2.66 -16.98 1.80
N GLY A 207 -2.48 -17.35 0.54
CA GLY A 207 -3.34 -18.30 -0.16
C GLY A 207 -3.33 -19.70 0.45
N ILE A 208 -2.14 -20.24 0.71
CA ILE A 208 -1.95 -21.56 1.32
C ILE A 208 -2.58 -21.59 2.72
N LEU A 209 -2.33 -20.57 3.54
CA LEU A 209 -2.91 -20.46 4.88
C LEU A 209 -4.44 -20.41 4.83
N ALA A 210 -5.01 -19.65 3.89
CA ALA A 210 -6.45 -19.58 3.71
C ALA A 210 -7.04 -20.94 3.31
N ALA A 211 -6.43 -21.64 2.34
CA ALA A 211 -6.88 -22.96 1.90
C ALA A 211 -6.80 -24.03 3.00
N MET A 212 -5.72 -24.02 3.81
CA MET A 212 -5.58 -24.93 4.95
C MET A 212 -6.69 -24.72 5.99
N LEU A 213 -6.97 -23.46 6.34
CA LEU A 213 -8.03 -23.11 7.30
C LEU A 213 -9.42 -23.38 6.73
N GLU A 214 -9.64 -23.11 5.45
CA GLU A 214 -10.89 -23.43 4.74
C GLU A 214 -11.19 -24.93 4.81
N ALA A 215 -10.19 -25.78 4.53
CA ALA A 215 -10.34 -27.24 4.59
C ALA A 215 -10.70 -27.71 6.01
N GLU A 216 -10.01 -27.20 7.04
CA GLU A 216 -10.34 -27.52 8.44
C GLU A 216 -11.76 -27.05 8.81
N LEU A 217 -12.14 -25.83 8.42
CA LEU A 217 -13.48 -25.29 8.72
C LEU A 217 -14.59 -26.04 7.98
N ARG A 218 -14.38 -26.49 6.74
CA ARG A 218 -15.35 -27.34 6.04
C ARG A 218 -15.52 -28.69 6.74
N ALA A 219 -14.41 -29.33 7.14
CA ALA A 219 -14.47 -30.58 7.88
C ALA A 219 -15.22 -30.42 9.21
N ASN A 220 -14.95 -29.33 9.94
CA ASN A 220 -15.66 -28.99 11.17
C ASN A 220 -17.14 -28.68 10.92
N LYS A 221 -17.47 -27.97 9.85
CA LYS A 221 -18.85 -27.69 9.46
C LYS A 221 -19.63 -28.99 9.22
N THR A 222 -19.09 -29.93 8.45
CA THR A 222 -19.74 -31.22 8.21
C THR A 222 -20.01 -31.98 9.51
N LYS A 223 -19.10 -31.91 10.49
CA LYS A 223 -19.31 -32.50 11.82
C LYS A 223 -20.42 -31.80 12.60
N ILE A 224 -20.49 -30.47 12.55
CA ILE A 224 -21.56 -29.68 13.19
C ILE A 224 -22.90 -30.01 12.56
N ASP A 225 -22.98 -30.04 11.23
CA ASP A 225 -24.22 -30.35 10.49
C ASP A 225 -24.73 -31.76 10.86
N ALA A 226 -23.83 -32.77 10.89
CA ALA A 226 -24.17 -34.12 11.32
C ALA A 226 -24.63 -34.16 12.80
N PHE A 227 -23.95 -33.42 13.68
CA PHE A 227 -24.31 -33.32 15.09
C PHE A 227 -25.72 -32.74 15.28
N LEU A 228 -26.02 -31.64 14.58
CA LEU A 228 -27.33 -30.98 14.62
C LEU A 228 -28.43 -31.94 14.19
N ILE A 229 -28.27 -32.62 13.04
CA ILE A 229 -29.27 -33.56 12.52
C ILE A 229 -29.56 -34.69 13.53
N ILE A 230 -28.51 -35.33 14.05
CA ILE A 230 -28.66 -36.47 14.98
C ILE A 230 -29.33 -36.02 16.29
N TYR A 231 -28.89 -34.90 16.85
CA TYR A 231 -29.35 -34.44 18.16
C TYR A 231 -30.74 -33.79 18.10
N GLU A 232 -31.09 -33.16 16.97
CA GLU A 232 -32.46 -32.69 16.72
C GLU A 232 -33.43 -33.86 16.62
N GLU A 233 -33.08 -34.91 15.87
CA GLU A 233 -33.91 -36.12 15.79
C GLU A 233 -34.06 -36.81 17.17
N GLN A 234 -32.99 -36.88 17.96
CA GLN A 234 -33.06 -37.41 19.33
C GLN A 234 -33.98 -36.57 20.23
N LEU A 235 -33.89 -35.24 20.14
CA LEU A 235 -34.74 -34.34 20.91
C LEU A 235 -36.22 -34.47 20.52
N GLU A 236 -36.52 -34.62 19.24
CA GLU A 236 -37.89 -34.88 18.74
C GLU A 236 -38.44 -36.20 19.26
N ARG A 237 -37.64 -37.27 19.23
CA ARG A 237 -38.01 -38.58 19.79
C ARG A 237 -38.30 -38.51 21.29
N LEU A 238 -37.49 -37.77 22.05
CA LEU A 238 -37.70 -37.58 23.49
C LEU A 238 -39.03 -36.85 23.76
N ARG A 239 -39.33 -35.77 23.04
CA ARG A 239 -40.59 -35.03 23.17
C ARG A 239 -41.81 -35.86 22.78
N ALA A 240 -41.71 -36.69 21.73
CA ALA A 240 -42.78 -37.61 21.35
C ALA A 240 -43.03 -38.71 22.40
N SER A 241 -41.97 -39.17 23.07
CA SER A 241 -42.08 -40.17 24.14
C SER A 241 -42.74 -39.63 25.41
N GLU A 242 -42.54 -38.35 25.75
CA GLU A 242 -43.20 -37.71 26.89
C GLU A 242 -44.73 -37.67 26.74
N GLY A 243 -45.23 -37.46 25.52
CA GLY A 243 -46.67 -37.41 25.25
C GLY A 243 -47.37 -38.78 25.19
N SER A 244 -46.63 -39.86 24.95
CA SER A 244 -47.22 -41.20 24.78
C SER A 244 -47.18 -42.07 26.04
N GLY A 245 -46.53 -41.62 27.12
CA GLY A 245 -46.43 -42.36 28.40
C GLY A 245 -45.63 -43.66 28.31
N VAL A 246 -45.15 -44.05 27.12
CA VAL A 246 -44.30 -45.21 26.92
C VAL A 246 -42.86 -44.74 27.03
N SER A 247 -42.18 -45.10 28.14
CA SER A 247 -40.75 -44.87 28.31
C SER A 247 -39.97 -45.74 27.31
N HIS A 248 -39.81 -45.29 26.07
CA HIS A 248 -38.92 -45.95 25.11
C HIS A 248 -37.50 -45.85 25.64
N GLY A 249 -37.03 -47.01 26.10
CA GLY A 249 -35.83 -47.28 26.88
C GLY A 249 -34.65 -46.36 26.63
N ARG A 250 -34.38 -45.50 27.61
CA ARG A 250 -33.01 -45.07 27.91
C ARG A 250 -32.25 -46.32 28.27
N ARG A 251 -31.32 -46.73 27.42
CA ARG A 251 -30.45 -47.85 27.76
C ARG A 251 -29.40 -47.28 28.70
N ALA A 252 -29.20 -47.94 29.84
CA ALA A 252 -28.09 -47.58 30.72
C ALA A 252 -26.79 -47.62 29.89
N GLY A 253 -26.03 -46.52 29.92
CA GLY A 253 -24.83 -46.35 29.09
C GLY A 253 -25.00 -45.46 27.86
N ASP A 254 -26.16 -44.83 27.65
CA ASP A 254 -26.30 -43.77 26.67
C ASP A 254 -25.51 -42.52 27.13
N VAL A 255 -24.68 -41.98 26.24
CA VAL A 255 -23.80 -40.83 26.51
C VAL A 255 -24.18 -39.68 25.58
N ILE A 256 -24.41 -38.50 26.16
CA ILE A 256 -24.65 -37.27 25.40
C ILE A 256 -23.38 -36.45 25.38
N HIS A 257 -22.94 -36.08 24.18
CA HIS A 257 -21.87 -35.11 24.02
C HIS A 257 -22.45 -33.70 24.22
N LYS A 258 -21.85 -32.90 25.10
CA LYS A 258 -22.23 -31.49 25.23
C LYS A 258 -21.86 -30.68 23.99
N ARG A 259 -20.82 -31.10 23.26
CA ARG A 259 -20.27 -30.42 22.08
C ARG A 259 -19.74 -31.42 21.05
N PRO A 260 -19.71 -31.07 19.76
CA PRO A 260 -19.13 -31.90 18.71
C PRO A 260 -17.60 -31.96 18.83
N ALA A 261 -17.01 -33.09 18.44
CA ALA A 261 -15.55 -33.28 18.41
C ALA A 261 -14.91 -32.56 17.19
N LEU A 262 -14.63 -31.28 17.35
CA LEU A 262 -14.05 -30.42 16.32
C LEU A 262 -12.52 -30.50 16.30
N GLN A 263 -11.92 -30.23 15.15
CA GLN A 263 -10.48 -30.15 14.97
C GLN A 263 -9.99 -28.71 15.08
N ARG A 264 -8.79 -28.53 15.64
CA ARG A 264 -8.14 -27.22 15.81
C ARG A 264 -6.65 -27.25 15.42
N THR A 265 -6.19 -28.35 14.84
CA THR A 265 -4.77 -28.63 14.63
C THR A 265 -4.13 -27.67 13.61
N VAL A 266 -4.84 -27.32 12.55
CA VAL A 266 -4.39 -26.34 11.55
C VAL A 266 -4.37 -24.96 12.17
N PHE A 267 -5.46 -24.55 12.84
CA PHE A 267 -5.55 -23.24 13.47
C PHE A 267 -4.41 -22.99 14.46
N ASP A 268 -4.13 -23.93 15.37
CA ASP A 268 -3.08 -23.76 16.36
C ASP A 268 -1.68 -23.67 15.71
N ARG A 269 -1.44 -24.41 14.62
CA ARG A 269 -0.20 -24.34 13.84
C ARG A 269 0.00 -22.98 13.18
N VAL A 270 -1.07 -22.37 12.65
CA VAL A 270 -0.99 -21.13 11.87
C VAL A 270 -1.33 -19.86 12.66
N ARG A 271 -1.66 -19.98 13.95
CA ARG A 271 -2.17 -18.89 14.80
C ARG A 271 -1.35 -17.60 14.74
N LEU A 272 -0.02 -17.71 14.69
CA LEU A 272 0.89 -16.56 14.63
C LEU A 272 0.90 -15.87 13.25
N ARG A 273 0.57 -16.60 12.19
CA ARG A 273 0.57 -16.12 10.80
C ARG A 273 -0.80 -15.62 10.34
N LEU A 274 -1.83 -15.68 11.19
CA LEU A 274 -3.16 -15.17 10.87
C LEU A 274 -3.16 -13.68 10.46
N VAL A 275 -2.16 -12.90 10.91
CA VAL A 275 -2.01 -11.49 10.51
C VAL A 275 -1.92 -11.31 8.98
N LEU A 276 -1.39 -12.31 8.25
CA LEU A 276 -1.28 -12.28 6.80
C LEU A 276 -2.65 -12.30 6.10
N LEU A 277 -3.69 -12.83 6.75
CA LEU A 277 -5.05 -12.87 6.21
C LEU A 277 -5.78 -11.51 6.33
N GLY A 278 -5.24 -10.59 7.13
CA GLY A 278 -5.86 -9.31 7.48
C GLY A 278 -6.42 -9.29 8.90
N PRO A 279 -6.46 -8.11 9.56
CA PRO A 279 -6.77 -7.99 10.98
C PRO A 279 -8.20 -8.44 11.33
N ASP A 280 -9.17 -8.17 10.46
CA ASP A 280 -10.58 -8.49 10.73
C ASP A 280 -10.87 -9.99 10.64
N LEU A 281 -10.37 -10.64 9.59
CA LEU A 281 -10.48 -12.09 9.44
C LEU A 281 -9.70 -12.83 10.53
N ALA A 282 -8.50 -12.36 10.88
CA ALA A 282 -7.73 -12.90 12.00
C ALA A 282 -8.49 -12.81 13.34
N ARG A 283 -9.16 -11.68 13.60
CA ARG A 283 -10.00 -11.50 14.79
C ARG A 283 -11.20 -12.45 14.80
N ALA A 284 -11.89 -12.56 13.67
CA ALA A 284 -13.04 -13.47 13.52
C ALA A 284 -12.64 -14.93 13.73
N LEU A 285 -11.54 -15.38 13.13
CA LEU A 285 -11.02 -16.74 13.32
C LEU A 285 -10.63 -17.01 14.78
N ARG A 286 -9.94 -16.08 15.45
CA ARG A 286 -9.61 -16.24 16.87
C ARG A 286 -10.86 -16.34 17.74
N SER A 287 -11.87 -15.53 17.45
CA SER A 287 -13.16 -15.59 18.17
C SER A 287 -13.89 -16.91 17.94
N LEU A 288 -13.91 -17.40 16.70
CA LEU A 288 -14.52 -18.67 16.33
C LEU A 288 -13.85 -19.83 17.06
N TYR A 289 -12.52 -19.94 16.96
CA TYR A 289 -11.75 -21.02 17.56
C TYR A 289 -11.59 -20.91 19.09
N ALA A 290 -11.91 -19.75 19.69
CA ALA A 290 -12.04 -19.64 21.15
C ALA A 290 -13.28 -20.40 21.67
N GLY A 291 -14.33 -20.54 20.85
CA GLY A 291 -15.50 -21.36 21.17
C GLY A 291 -15.33 -22.85 20.84
N VAL A 292 -14.24 -23.23 20.17
CA VAL A 292 -13.93 -24.62 19.82
C VAL A 292 -13.12 -25.25 20.95
N GLU A 293 -13.76 -26.15 21.70
CA GLU A 293 -13.10 -27.01 22.69
C GLU A 293 -12.56 -28.27 22.03
N VAL A 294 -11.33 -28.66 22.39
CA VAL A 294 -10.66 -29.85 21.86
C VAL A 294 -11.12 -31.11 22.60
N GLU A 295 -11.46 -30.97 23.88
CA GLU A 295 -11.96 -32.04 24.72
C GLU A 295 -13.48 -32.01 24.73
N THR A 296 -14.10 -33.10 24.31
CA THR A 296 -15.55 -33.24 24.38
C THR A 296 -15.94 -33.61 25.81
N GLU A 297 -16.79 -32.81 26.42
CA GLU A 297 -17.42 -33.16 27.68
C GLU A 297 -18.66 -34.03 27.42
N TYR A 298 -18.82 -35.07 28.23
CA TYR A 298 -19.89 -36.06 28.11
C TYR A 298 -20.80 -36.00 29.34
N ILE A 299 -22.09 -36.25 29.13
CA ILE A 299 -23.07 -36.47 30.20
C ILE A 299 -23.50 -37.92 30.11
N ASP A 300 -23.20 -38.70 31.15
CA ASP A 300 -23.67 -40.07 31.27
C ASP A 300 -25.14 -40.06 31.67
N ILE A 301 -26.02 -40.59 30.80
CA ILE A 301 -27.43 -40.70 31.11
C ILE A 301 -27.66 -41.98 31.93
N SER A 302 -27.86 -41.81 33.23
CA SER A 302 -28.42 -42.88 34.07
C SER A 302 -29.92 -43.05 33.77
N PRO A 303 -30.49 -44.26 33.87
CA PRO A 303 -31.95 -44.48 33.79
C PRO A 303 -32.77 -43.63 34.77
N THR A 304 -32.15 -43.15 35.85
CA THR A 304 -32.77 -42.29 36.87
C THR A 304 -32.77 -40.81 36.50
N THR A 305 -32.04 -40.39 35.45
CA THR A 305 -31.93 -38.98 35.04
C THR A 305 -33.29 -38.51 34.52
N PRO A 306 -33.86 -37.40 35.02
CA PRO A 306 -35.13 -36.86 34.53
C PRO A 306 -35.10 -36.55 33.03
N ALA A 307 -36.24 -36.74 32.34
CA ALA A 307 -36.35 -36.42 30.92
C ALA A 307 -36.08 -34.96 30.60
N ALA A 308 -36.60 -34.06 31.43
CA ALA A 308 -36.41 -32.62 31.32
C ALA A 308 -34.92 -32.21 31.36
N GLU A 309 -34.10 -32.89 32.17
CA GLU A 309 -32.67 -32.57 32.26
C GLU A 309 -31.93 -32.95 30.97
N VAL A 310 -32.26 -34.11 30.42
CA VAL A 310 -31.70 -34.59 29.15
C VAL A 310 -32.10 -33.68 27.99
N SER A 311 -33.37 -33.30 27.89
CA SER A 311 -33.85 -32.39 26.84
C SER A 311 -33.24 -31.00 26.96
N GLN A 312 -33.09 -30.46 28.18
CA GLN A 312 -32.40 -29.20 28.40
C GLN A 312 -30.91 -29.26 27.99
N ALA A 313 -30.23 -30.36 28.30
CA ALA A 313 -28.84 -30.56 27.90
C ALA A 313 -28.68 -30.61 26.37
N LEU A 314 -29.58 -31.34 25.68
CA LEU A 314 -29.61 -31.40 24.21
C LEU A 314 -29.89 -30.04 23.58
N GLU A 315 -30.88 -29.30 24.10
CA GLU A 315 -31.20 -27.95 23.61
C GLU A 315 -30.02 -26.98 23.77
N SER A 316 -29.32 -27.05 24.90
CA SER A 316 -28.10 -26.27 25.13
C SER A 316 -27.01 -26.64 24.13
N ALA A 317 -26.73 -27.93 23.92
CA ALA A 317 -25.74 -28.41 22.96
C ALA A 317 -26.07 -27.94 21.52
N LEU A 318 -27.32 -28.09 21.09
CA LEU A 318 -27.81 -27.63 19.78
C LEU A 318 -27.68 -26.12 19.64
N GLY A 319 -27.99 -25.34 20.69
CA GLY A 319 -27.84 -23.89 20.69
C GLY A 319 -26.39 -23.44 20.46
N HIS A 320 -25.43 -24.07 21.13
CA HIS A 320 -24.00 -23.79 20.92
C HIS A 320 -23.55 -24.15 19.49
N CYS A 321 -23.98 -25.31 18.96
CA CYS A 321 -23.66 -25.74 17.60
C CYS A 321 -24.20 -24.76 16.54
N ARG A 322 -25.44 -24.28 16.68
CA ARG A 322 -26.04 -23.30 15.76
C ARG A 322 -25.30 -21.97 15.80
N ALA A 323 -24.86 -21.53 16.98
CA ALA A 323 -24.06 -20.32 17.12
C ALA A 323 -22.70 -20.44 16.41
N LEU A 324 -22.02 -21.58 16.55
CA LEU A 324 -20.78 -21.87 15.85
C LEU A 324 -20.98 -21.95 14.33
N ASP A 325 -22.02 -22.65 13.85
CA ASP A 325 -22.31 -22.74 12.42
C ASP A 325 -22.54 -21.35 11.81
N THR A 326 -23.29 -20.48 12.50
CA THR A 326 -23.51 -19.09 12.07
C THR A 326 -22.19 -18.32 11.94
N GLN A 327 -21.22 -18.55 12.83
CA GLN A 327 -19.90 -17.91 12.74
C GLN A 327 -19.07 -18.49 11.59
N ILE A 328 -19.11 -19.82 11.38
CA ILE A 328 -18.43 -20.47 10.25
C ILE A 328 -18.97 -19.95 8.92
N GLN A 329 -20.29 -19.83 8.76
CA GLN A 329 -20.91 -19.32 7.54
C GLN A 329 -20.49 -17.88 7.21
N LYS A 330 -20.12 -17.06 8.20
CA LYS A 330 -19.60 -15.70 7.99
C LYS A 330 -18.14 -15.67 7.54
N VAL A 331 -17.33 -16.60 8.07
CA VAL A 331 -15.88 -16.63 7.87
C VAL A 331 -15.48 -17.40 6.61
N LEU A 332 -16.16 -18.52 6.34
CA LEU A 332 -15.82 -19.44 5.25
C LEU A 332 -15.78 -18.76 3.87
N PRO A 333 -16.75 -17.92 3.46
CA PRO A 333 -16.71 -17.25 2.16
C PRO A 333 -15.52 -16.27 2.01
N GLN A 334 -15.02 -15.73 3.12
CA GLN A 334 -13.86 -14.83 3.09
C GLN A 334 -12.57 -15.62 2.83
N LEU A 335 -12.43 -16.80 3.44
CA LEU A 335 -11.31 -17.69 3.19
C LEU A 335 -11.32 -18.21 1.75
N GLU A 336 -12.47 -18.64 1.25
CA GLU A 336 -12.64 -19.11 -0.14
C GLU A 336 -12.21 -18.05 -1.16
N ARG A 337 -12.58 -16.77 -0.94
CA ARG A 337 -12.15 -15.67 -1.81
C ARG A 337 -10.64 -15.46 -1.79
N ILE A 338 -10.01 -15.57 -0.62
CA ILE A 338 -8.55 -15.40 -0.48
C ILE A 338 -7.82 -16.59 -1.11
N ALA A 339 -8.29 -17.81 -0.88
CA ALA A 339 -7.75 -19.03 -1.46
C ALA A 339 -7.88 -19.04 -2.98
N ALA A 340 -9.03 -18.65 -3.53
CA ALA A 340 -9.26 -18.55 -4.97
C ALA A 340 -8.44 -17.44 -5.65
N ALA A 341 -8.09 -16.38 -4.92
CA ALA A 341 -7.26 -15.29 -5.43
C ALA A 341 -5.74 -15.57 -5.31
N ALA A 342 -5.37 -16.73 -4.76
CA ALA A 342 -3.98 -17.13 -4.60
C ALA A 342 -3.38 -17.45 -5.98
N PRO A 343 -2.19 -16.92 -6.30
CA PRO A 343 -1.46 -17.35 -7.48
C PRO A 343 -1.10 -18.84 -7.36
N PRO A 344 -0.98 -19.56 -8.49
CA PRO A 344 -0.51 -20.95 -8.47
C PRO A 344 0.86 -21.02 -7.77
N PRO A 345 1.19 -22.16 -7.15
CA PRO A 345 2.51 -22.36 -6.56
C PRO A 345 3.56 -22.09 -7.64
N VAL A 346 4.48 -21.16 -7.38
CA VAL A 346 5.63 -20.98 -8.27
C VAL A 346 6.46 -22.24 -8.13
N GLU A 347 6.58 -23.00 -9.22
CA GLU A 347 7.49 -24.14 -9.26
C GLU A 347 8.88 -23.63 -8.85
N PRO A 348 9.55 -24.32 -7.90
CA PRO A 348 10.91 -23.94 -7.56
C PRO A 348 11.71 -23.89 -8.86
N PRO A 349 12.57 -22.87 -9.06
CA PRO A 349 13.45 -22.86 -10.21
C PRO A 349 14.15 -24.22 -10.23
N PRO A 350 14.28 -24.89 -11.40
CA PRO A 350 14.92 -26.20 -11.48
C PRO A 350 16.21 -26.07 -10.70
N GLU A 351 16.30 -26.82 -9.60
CA GLU A 351 17.49 -26.80 -8.76
C GLU A 351 18.63 -26.95 -9.73
N ALA A 352 19.51 -25.94 -9.78
CA ALA A 352 20.65 -25.98 -10.67
C ALA A 352 21.41 -27.21 -10.22
N GLU A 353 21.15 -28.32 -10.91
CA GLU A 353 21.67 -29.65 -10.69
C GLU A 353 23.14 -29.40 -10.40
N GLU A 354 23.52 -29.58 -9.13
CA GLU A 354 24.84 -29.21 -8.63
C GLU A 354 25.82 -29.73 -9.66
N ALA A 355 26.40 -28.81 -10.44
CA ALA A 355 27.35 -29.16 -11.46
C ALA A 355 28.50 -29.81 -10.70
N GLY A 356 28.52 -31.14 -10.72
CA GLY A 356 29.42 -31.95 -9.94
C GLY A 356 30.84 -31.43 -10.10
N VAL A 357 31.40 -30.98 -8.97
CA VAL A 357 32.84 -30.80 -8.82
C VAL A 357 33.45 -32.16 -8.52
#